data_AF-A0AAV3M945-F1
#
_entry.id   AF-A0AAV3M945-F1
#
_cell.length_a   1.000
_cell.length_b   1.000
_cell.length_c   1.000
_cell.angle_alpha   90.00
_cell.angle_beta   90.00
_cell.angle_gamma   90.00
#
_symmetry.space_group_name_H-M   'P 1'
#
loop_
_entity.id
_entity.type
_entity.pdbx_description
1 polymer ?
#
loop_
_entity_poly.entity_id
_entity_poly.type
_entity_poly.pdbx_seq_one_letter_code
_entity_poly.pdbx_strand_id
1 'polypeptide(L)' 'MAEQFIKSVLRDPQRVKNNLSGGAFEYRLPNGKGIRYNADGSFNTVLDPKVKK' A
#
# COMPACT_ATOMS: atom_id res chain seq x y z
N MET A 1 -3.33 7.42 14.08
CA MET A 1 -3.01 8.11 12.80
C MET A 1 -2.78 7.14 11.64
N ALA A 2 -2.03 6.05 11.79
CA ALA A 2 -1.78 5.08 10.71
C ALA A 2 -3.04 4.35 10.21
N GLU A 3 -3.96 3.96 11.11
CA GLU A 3 -5.19 3.23 10.72
C GLU A 3 -6.12 4.02 9.80
N GLN A 4 -6.23 5.33 10.01
CA GLN A 4 -7.09 6.18 9.19
C GLN A 4 -6.52 6.33 7.77
N PHE A 5 -5.19 6.37 7.66
CA PHE A 5 -4.51 6.32 6.38
C PHE A 5 -4.69 4.95 5.70
N ILE A 6 -4.50 3.85 6.41
CA ILE A 6 -4.72 2.48 5.88
C ILE A 6 -6.16 2.36 5.34
N LYS A 7 -7.17 2.78 6.13
CA LYS A 7 -8.57 2.79 5.70
C LYS A 7 -8.80 3.67 4.47
N SER A 8 -8.16 4.83 4.39
CA SER A 8 -8.25 5.71 3.21
C SER A 8 -7.67 5.03 1.96
N VAL A 9 -6.47 4.43 2.06
CA VAL A 9 -5.86 3.69 0.95
C VAL A 9 -6.73 2.52 0.53
N LEU A 10 -7.34 1.80 1.46
CA LEU A 10 -8.17 0.63 1.16
C LEU A 10 -9.56 0.98 0.61
N ARG A 11 -10.06 2.19 0.86
CA ARG A 11 -11.35 2.66 0.34
C ARG A 11 -11.23 3.37 -1.01
N ASP A 12 -10.02 3.76 -1.38
CA ASP A 12 -9.78 4.48 -2.63
C ASP A 12 -9.98 3.54 -3.84
N PRO A 13 -10.88 3.88 -4.78
CA PRO A 13 -11.14 3.04 -5.95
C PRO A 13 -10.03 3.09 -7.00
N GLN A 14 -9.17 4.11 -6.94
CA GLN A 14 -8.02 4.28 -7.84
C GLN A 14 -6.75 3.63 -7.28
N ARG A 15 -6.84 2.95 -6.12
CA ARG A 15 -5.73 2.17 -5.58
C ARG A 15 -5.34 1.07 -6.56
N VAL A 16 -4.04 0.88 -6.72
CA VAL A 16 -3.46 -0.22 -7.49
C VAL A 16 -2.91 -1.24 -6.51
N LYS A 17 -3.34 -2.51 -6.65
CA LYS A 17 -2.74 -3.63 -5.92
C LYS A 17 -1.60 -4.20 -6.76
N ASN A 18 -0.39 -4.21 -6.21
CA ASN A 18 0.77 -4.86 -6.81
C ASN A 18 1.15 -6.08 -5.97
N ASN A 19 1.22 -7.25 -6.61
CA ASN A 19 1.75 -8.44 -5.97
C ASN A 19 3.27 -8.45 -6.14
N LEU A 20 3.97 -8.79 -5.08
CA LEU A 20 5.43 -8.82 -5.02
C LEU A 20 5.90 -10.26 -5.16
N SER A 21 7.11 -10.41 -5.72
CA SER A 21 7.75 -11.72 -5.78
C SER A 21 8.02 -12.20 -4.36
N GLY A 22 7.47 -13.36 -3.99
CA GLY A 22 7.45 -13.88 -2.60
C GLY A 22 6.09 -13.84 -1.91
N GLY A 23 5.00 -13.49 -2.60
CA GLY A 23 3.62 -13.60 -2.09
C GLY A 23 3.13 -12.40 -1.29
N ALA A 24 4.01 -11.47 -0.93
CA ALA A 24 3.64 -10.17 -0.37
C ALA A 24 2.87 -9.32 -1.39
N PHE A 25 2.15 -8.31 -0.93
CA PHE A 25 1.44 -7.38 -1.81
C PHE A 25 1.40 -5.97 -1.24
N GLU A 26 1.24 -4.98 -2.11
CA GLU A 26 1.11 -3.57 -1.72
C GLU A 26 -0.09 -2.91 -2.40
N TYR A 27 -0.72 -1.97 -1.71
CA TYR A 27 -1.71 -1.06 -2.28
C TYR A 27 -1.09 0.32 -2.42
N ARG A 28 -1.12 0.87 -3.63
CA ARG A 28 -0.59 2.21 -3.96
C ARG A 28 -1.72 3.11 -4.44
N LEU A 29 -1.75 4.32 -3.90
CA LEU A 29 -2.58 5.41 -4.37
C LEU A 29 -1.95 6.09 -5.60
N PRO A 30 -2.74 6.82 -6.41
CA PRO A 30 -2.23 7.60 -7.54
C PRO A 30 -1.17 8.65 -7.15
N ASN A 31 -1.25 9.16 -5.92
CA ASN A 31 -0.25 10.09 -5.36
C ASN A 31 1.08 9.41 -4.99
N GLY A 32 1.20 8.10 -5.25
CA GLY A 32 2.38 7.29 -4.97
C GLY A 32 2.46 6.77 -3.54
N LYS A 33 1.68 7.27 -2.57
CA LYS A 33 1.66 6.71 -1.20
C LYS A 33 0.98 5.34 -1.20
N GLY A 34 1.22 4.54 -0.18
CA GLY A 34 0.62 3.22 -0.12
C GLY A 34 0.86 2.48 1.19
N ILE A 35 0.54 1.20 1.18
CA ILE A 35 0.75 0.28 2.29
C ILE A 35 1.21 -1.07 1.75
N ARG A 36 2.08 -1.76 2.49
CA ARG A 36 2.54 -3.11 2.16
C ARG A 36 2.03 -4.10 3.19
N TYR A 37 1.73 -5.30 2.71
CA TYR A 37 1.36 -6.47 3.47
C TYR A 37 2.33 -7.61 3.17
N ASN A 38 2.59 -8.44 4.18
CA ASN A 38 3.33 -9.69 4.04
C ASN A 38 2.50 -10.74 3.29
N ALA A 39 3.13 -11.87 2.94
CA ALA A 39 2.46 -12.97 2.25
C ALA A 39 1.34 -13.63 3.10
N ASP A 40 1.46 -13.59 4.43
CA ASP A 40 0.43 -14.06 5.37
C ASP A 40 -0.73 -13.07 5.55
N GLY A 41 -0.65 -11.89 4.92
CA GLY A 41 -1.66 -10.84 5.01
C GLY A 41 -1.51 -9.90 6.20
N SER A 42 -0.53 -10.10 7.09
CA SER A 42 -0.19 -9.12 8.12
C SER A 42 0.34 -7.82 7.52
N PHE A 43 -0.01 -6.71 8.16
CA PHE A 43 0.50 -5.39 7.79
C PHE A 43 2.03 -5.36 7.95
N ASN A 44 2.73 -4.85 6.94
CA ASN A 44 4.18 -4.72 6.94
C ASN A 44 4.61 -3.27 7.21
N THR A 45 4.22 -2.31 6.35
CA THR A 45 4.61 -0.90 6.51
C THR A 45 3.75 0.06 5.68
N VAL A 46 3.81 1.35 6.01
CA VAL A 46 3.32 2.45 5.16
C VAL A 46 4.39 2.81 4.14
N LEU A 47 3.98 3.10 2.91
CA LEU A 47 4.85 3.45 1.80
C LEU A 47 4.70 4.93 1.48
N ASP A 48 5.80 5.66 1.52
CA ASP A 48 5.88 7.03 1.05
C ASP A 48 5.72 7.14 -0.47
N PRO A 49 5.35 8.33 -1.00
CA PRO A 49 5.30 8.56 -2.43
C PRO A 49 6.61 8.13 -3.06
N LYS A 50 6.55 7.41 -4.20
CA LYS A 50 7.74 7.30 -5.03
C LYS A 50 8.12 8.71 -5.46
N VAL A 51 9.21 9.23 -4.89
CA VAL A 51 9.85 10.43 -5.39
C VAL A 51 10.23 10.10 -6.83
N LYS A 52 9.57 10.72 -7.80
CA LYS A 52 10.06 10.67 -9.18
C LYS A 52 11.42 11.36 -9.15
N LYS A 53 12.49 10.57 -9.23
CA LYS A 53 13.81 11.09 -9.60
C LYS A 53 13.80 11.50 -11.06
#